data_AF-A0A843RPP4-F1
#
_entry.id   AF-A0A843RPP4-F1
#
_cell.length_a   1.000
_cell.length_b   1.000
_cell.length_c   1.000
_cell.angle_alpha   90.00
_cell.angle_beta   90.00
_cell.angle_gamma   90.00
#
_symmetry.space_group_name_H-M   'P 1'
#
loop_
_entity.id
_entity.type
_entity.pdbx_description
1 polymer ?
#
loop_
_entity_poly.entity_id
_entity_poly.type
_entity_poly.pdbx_seq_one_letter_code
_entity_poly.pdbx_strand_id
1 'polypeptide(L)'
;MTTPAIITVAVTGAVPTTADNPAVPVTPERQIESAVEAFHAGATVCHLHVRDEHERPSSDPKRYQAVREGIEETCPEMIVQFSTGARGRTVEERFSCLDLRPEMASFSTGSVNFPTGIYDNPPDVVEDKARQILDLGIKPE
;
A
#
# COMPACT_ATOMS: atom_id res chain seq x y z
N MET A 1 32.58 -0.49 8.32
CA MET A 1 31.17 -0.56 8.74
C MET A 1 30.37 -1.14 7.58
N THR A 2 29.40 -2.00 7.83
CA THR A 2 28.50 -2.55 6.81
C THR A 2 27.35 -1.58 6.55
N THR A 3 26.84 -1.53 5.33
CA THR A 3 25.64 -0.74 4.98
C THR A 3 24.40 -1.44 5.55
N PRO A 4 23.55 -0.75 6.35
CA PRO A 4 22.28 -1.31 6.80
C PRO A 4 21.35 -1.65 5.63
N ALA A 5 20.51 -2.67 5.80
CA ALA A 5 19.51 -3.07 4.80
C ALA A 5 18.10 -2.73 5.31
N ILE A 6 17.28 -2.15 4.44
CA ILE A 6 15.85 -1.90 4.71
C ILE A 6 15.07 -3.16 4.35
N ILE A 7 14.11 -3.53 5.20
CA ILE A 7 13.19 -4.65 4.97
C ILE A 7 11.78 -4.06 4.83
N THR A 8 11.20 -4.21 3.64
CA THR A 8 9.80 -3.86 3.36
C THR A 8 8.93 -5.10 3.47
N VAL A 9 7.82 -5.00 4.22
CA VAL A 9 6.79 -6.04 4.30
C VAL A 9 5.54 -5.62 3.54
N ALA A 10 5.11 -6.44 2.58
CA ALA A 10 3.84 -6.25 1.87
C ALA A 10 2.79 -7.19 2.47
N VAL A 11 2.07 -6.72 3.49
CA VAL A 11 1.30 -7.58 4.42
C VAL A 11 0.08 -8.27 3.78
N THR A 12 -0.56 -7.67 2.78
CA THR A 12 -1.87 -8.15 2.25
C THR A 12 -1.90 -8.33 0.74
N GLY A 13 -1.49 -7.31 -0.02
CA GLY A 13 -1.64 -7.28 -1.49
C GLY A 13 -3.09 -7.25 -1.98
N ALA A 14 -3.28 -7.40 -3.29
CA ALA A 14 -4.59 -7.30 -3.97
C ALA A 14 -5.14 -8.66 -4.49
N VAL A 15 -4.40 -9.75 -4.30
CA VAL A 15 -4.74 -11.08 -4.84
C VAL A 15 -4.99 -12.12 -3.75
N PRO A 16 -4.11 -12.29 -2.74
CA PRO A 16 -4.28 -13.37 -1.77
C PRO A 16 -5.59 -13.26 -1.00
N THR A 17 -6.23 -14.39 -0.71
CA THR A 17 -7.44 -14.47 0.12
C THR A 17 -7.17 -15.32 1.36
N THR A 18 -8.06 -15.24 2.34
CA THR A 18 -8.00 -16.11 3.53
C THR A 18 -8.18 -17.59 3.19
N ALA A 19 -8.81 -17.89 2.05
CA ALA A 19 -8.91 -19.25 1.51
C ALA A 19 -7.57 -19.79 0.98
N ASP A 20 -6.72 -18.91 0.43
CA ASP A 20 -5.37 -19.29 -0.01
C ASP A 20 -4.44 -19.51 1.20
N ASN A 21 -4.54 -18.62 2.19
CA ASN A 21 -3.84 -18.73 3.46
C ASN A 21 -4.59 -17.94 4.55
N PRO A 22 -5.03 -18.57 5.66
CA PRO A 22 -5.77 -17.89 6.73
C PRO A 22 -4.96 -16.78 7.43
N ALA A 23 -3.64 -16.74 7.23
CA ALA A 23 -2.79 -15.68 7.76
C ALA A 23 -2.89 -14.36 6.98
N VAL A 24 -3.50 -14.32 5.79
CA VAL A 24 -3.65 -13.08 5.01
C VAL A 24 -4.49 -12.07 5.80
N PRO A 25 -3.93 -10.90 6.18
CA PRO A 25 -4.65 -9.94 6.99
C PRO A 25 -5.54 -9.06 6.10
N VAL A 26 -6.86 -9.23 6.20
CA VAL A 26 -7.86 -8.53 5.36
C VAL A 26 -8.63 -7.42 6.09
N THR A 27 -8.78 -7.51 7.41
CA THR A 27 -9.40 -6.43 8.21
C THR A 27 -8.35 -5.46 8.72
N PRO A 28 -8.70 -4.18 8.99
CA PRO A 28 -7.75 -3.21 9.53
C PRO A 28 -7.01 -3.71 10.77
N GLU A 29 -7.71 -4.35 11.71
CA GLU A 29 -7.14 -4.86 12.96
C GLU A 29 -6.09 -5.94 12.69
N ARG A 30 -6.39 -6.88 11.78
CA ARG A 30 -5.44 -7.93 11.38
C ARG A 30 -4.24 -7.36 10.62
N GLN A 31 -4.44 -6.29 9.85
CA GLN A 31 -3.35 -5.61 9.14
C GLN A 31 -2.41 -4.89 10.11
N ILE A 32 -2.96 -4.24 11.13
CA ILE A 32 -2.18 -3.60 12.21
C ILE A 32 -1.37 -4.67 12.95
N GLU A 33 -2.02 -5.75 13.43
CA GLU A 33 -1.35 -6.85 14.12
C GLU A 33 -0.19 -7.43 13.29
N SER A 34 -0.45 -7.76 12.02
CA SER A 34 0.57 -8.34 11.14
C SER A 34 1.72 -7.39 10.82
N ALA A 35 1.45 -6.10 10.64
CA ALA A 35 2.48 -5.09 10.41
C ALA A 35 3.35 -4.86 11.65
N VAL A 36 2.76 -4.82 12.84
CA VAL A 36 3.47 -4.71 14.13
C VAL A 36 4.36 -5.93 14.38
N GLU A 37 3.84 -7.14 14.14
CA GLU A 37 4.65 -8.37 14.23
C GLU A 37 5.83 -8.33 13.26
N ALA A 38 5.62 -7.89 12.02
CA ALA A 38 6.67 -7.76 11.03
C ALA A 38 7.71 -6.67 11.41
N PHE A 39 7.28 -5.57 12.00
CA PHE A 39 8.17 -4.53 12.52
C PHE A 39 9.10 -5.09 13.61
N HIS A 40 8.55 -5.82 14.59
CA HIS A 40 9.34 -6.47 15.63
C HIS A 40 10.27 -7.58 15.09
N ALA A 41 9.96 -8.16 13.93
CA ALA A 41 10.85 -9.08 13.22
C ALA A 41 11.96 -8.38 12.41
N GLY A 42 11.93 -7.04 12.29
CA GLY A 42 12.96 -6.22 11.65
C GLY A 42 12.52 -5.48 10.38
N ALA A 43 11.24 -5.54 10.00
CA ALA A 43 10.72 -4.69 8.92
C ALA A 43 10.68 -3.23 9.35
N THR A 44 11.01 -2.30 8.45
CA THR A 44 10.96 -0.86 8.72
C THR A 44 10.04 -0.11 7.77
N VAL A 45 9.51 -0.79 6.75
CA VAL A 45 8.52 -0.24 5.81
C VAL A 45 7.35 -1.22 5.67
N CYS A 46 6.12 -0.74 5.80
CA CYS A 46 4.89 -1.47 5.50
C CYS A 46 4.34 -1.04 4.14
N HIS A 47 4.35 -1.92 3.14
CA HIS A 47 3.63 -1.70 1.89
C HIS A 47 2.17 -2.13 2.07
N LEU A 48 1.27 -1.15 2.14
CA LEU A 48 -0.12 -1.33 2.52
C LEU A 48 -1.05 -1.37 1.31
N HIS A 49 -1.81 -2.45 1.21
CA HIS A 49 -3.05 -2.54 0.44
C HIS A 49 -4.20 -2.78 1.40
N VAL A 50 -5.33 -2.09 1.26
CA VAL A 50 -6.53 -2.38 2.07
C VAL A 50 -7.54 -3.22 1.27
N ARG A 51 -8.37 -3.96 2.00
CA ARG A 51 -9.45 -4.80 1.45
C ARG A 51 -10.82 -4.33 1.94
N ASP A 52 -11.85 -4.66 1.18
CA ASP A 52 -13.24 -4.54 1.64
C ASP A 52 -13.68 -5.78 2.46
N GLU A 53 -14.93 -5.79 2.91
CA GLU A 53 -15.51 -6.87 3.72
C GLU A 53 -15.67 -8.20 2.97
N HIS A 54 -15.52 -8.17 1.65
CA HIS A 54 -15.57 -9.36 0.78
C HIS A 54 -14.17 -9.75 0.29
N GLU A 55 -13.12 -9.28 0.97
CA GLU A 55 -11.71 -9.48 0.63
C GLU A 55 -11.34 -8.94 -0.76
N ARG A 56 -12.11 -8.04 -1.36
CA ARG A 56 -11.76 -7.44 -2.65
C ARG A 56 -10.80 -6.28 -2.43
N PRO A 57 -9.92 -5.97 -3.40
CA PRO A 57 -9.08 -4.77 -3.34
C PRO A 57 -9.91 -3.52 -3.11
N SER A 58 -9.47 -2.66 -2.21
CA SER A 58 -10.15 -1.41 -1.90
C SER A 58 -9.19 -0.22 -1.97
N SER A 59 -9.77 0.94 -2.25
CA SER A 59 -9.11 2.24 -2.24
C SER A 59 -9.64 3.18 -1.15
N ASP A 60 -10.48 2.65 -0.25
CA ASP A 60 -11.15 3.44 0.79
C ASP A 60 -10.13 4.17 1.68
N PRO A 61 -10.05 5.51 1.62
CA PRO A 61 -9.12 6.28 2.44
C PRO A 61 -9.32 6.05 3.93
N LYS A 62 -10.56 5.80 4.40
CA LYS A 62 -10.83 5.54 5.82
C LYS A 62 -10.14 4.28 6.32
N ARG A 63 -10.07 3.24 5.47
CA ARG A 63 -9.37 1.99 5.81
C ARG A 63 -7.86 2.20 5.83
N TYR A 64 -7.32 2.94 4.85
CA TYR A 64 -5.89 3.30 4.85
C TYR A 64 -5.52 4.08 6.10
N GLN A 65 -6.32 5.09 6.45
CA GLN A 65 -6.12 5.90 7.64
C GLN A 65 -6.17 5.07 8.92
N ALA A 66 -7.21 4.23 9.09
CA ALA A 66 -7.35 3.39 10.27
C ALA A 66 -6.16 2.44 10.47
N VAL A 67 -5.67 1.81 9.40
CA VAL A 67 -4.51 0.91 9.49
C VAL A 67 -3.23 1.70 9.81
N ARG A 68 -3.01 2.84 9.14
CA ARG A 68 -1.84 3.68 9.41
C ARG A 68 -1.82 4.15 10.86
N GLU A 69 -2.92 4.71 11.35
CA GLU A 69 -3.02 5.21 12.73
C GLU A 69 -2.76 4.09 13.74
N GLY A 70 -3.34 2.90 13.55
CA GLY A 70 -3.10 1.77 14.45
C GLY A 70 -1.65 1.25 14.41
N ILE A 71 -0.98 1.30 13.26
CA ILE A 71 0.46 0.97 13.16
C ILE A 71 1.28 2.04 13.89
N GLU A 72 1.02 3.32 13.64
CA GLU A 72 1.75 4.46 14.23
C GLU A 72 1.63 4.50 15.76
N GLU A 73 0.49 4.09 16.32
CA GLU A 73 0.28 3.99 17.77
C GLU A 73 1.25 3.00 18.44
N THR A 74 1.61 1.91 17.75
CA THR A 74 2.43 0.83 18.32
C THR A 74 3.88 0.88 17.83
N CYS A 75 4.09 1.31 16.59
CA CYS A 75 5.37 1.31 15.88
C CYS A 75 5.56 2.65 15.15
N PRO A 76 5.73 3.78 15.88
CA PRO A 76 5.82 5.12 15.28
C PRO A 76 7.05 5.33 14.37
N GLU A 77 8.01 4.41 14.38
CA GLU A 77 9.20 4.43 13.52
C GLU A 77 9.00 3.66 12.20
N MET A 78 7.89 2.94 12.03
CA MET A 78 7.59 2.19 10.81
C MET A 78 7.06 3.15 9.74
N ILE A 79 7.69 3.14 8.57
CA ILE A 79 7.20 3.90 7.41
C ILE A 79 5.99 3.16 6.82
N VAL A 80 4.86 3.84 6.66
CA VAL A 80 3.68 3.25 6.02
C VAL A 80 3.55 3.74 4.59
N GLN A 81 3.80 2.85 3.63
CA GLN A 81 3.71 3.13 2.20
C GLN A 81 2.35 2.70 1.65
N PHE A 82 1.56 3.65 1.14
CA PHE A 82 0.25 3.32 0.55
C PHE A 82 0.38 2.80 -0.89
N SER A 83 -0.38 1.78 -1.23
CA SER A 83 -0.42 1.26 -2.59
C SER A 83 -1.36 2.03 -3.50
N THR A 84 -0.82 2.57 -4.58
CA THR A 84 -1.61 3.17 -5.66
C THR A 84 -1.84 2.20 -6.82
N GLY A 85 -1.77 0.87 -6.62
CA GLY A 85 -1.83 -0.08 -7.76
C GLY A 85 -3.15 -0.11 -8.55
N ALA A 86 -3.09 -0.37 -9.87
CA ALA A 86 -4.26 -0.31 -10.77
C ALA A 86 -5.32 -1.44 -10.62
N ARG A 87 -4.97 -2.59 -10.03
CA ARG A 87 -5.76 -3.82 -10.19
C ARG A 87 -7.16 -3.68 -9.59
N GLY A 88 -8.18 -3.75 -10.45
CA GLY A 88 -9.59 -3.72 -10.04
C GLY A 88 -10.10 -2.35 -9.59
N ARG A 89 -9.39 -1.26 -9.92
CA ARG A 89 -9.70 0.11 -9.46
C ARG A 89 -9.56 1.11 -10.60
N THR A 90 -10.36 2.16 -10.62
CA THR A 90 -10.19 3.27 -11.57
C THR A 90 -8.95 4.10 -11.24
N VAL A 91 -8.55 5.00 -12.14
CA VAL A 91 -7.45 5.95 -11.89
C VAL A 91 -7.77 6.85 -10.70
N GLU A 92 -9.01 7.32 -10.58
CA GLU A 92 -9.42 8.19 -9.47
C GLU A 92 -9.38 7.43 -8.15
N GLU A 93 -9.91 6.21 -8.12
CA GLU A 93 -9.91 5.36 -6.92
C GLU A 93 -8.51 5.04 -6.45
N ARG A 94 -7.61 4.60 -7.33
CA ARG A 94 -6.26 4.15 -6.89
C ARG A 94 -5.39 5.26 -6.30
N PHE A 95 -5.70 6.54 -6.56
CA PHE A 95 -4.98 7.69 -6.00
C PHE A 95 -5.75 8.43 -4.90
N SER A 96 -6.98 8.03 -4.56
CA SER A 96 -7.81 8.73 -3.54
C SER A 96 -7.22 8.69 -2.14
N CYS A 97 -6.33 7.75 -1.84
CA CYS A 97 -5.67 7.66 -0.54
C CYS A 97 -4.52 8.67 -0.36
N LEU A 98 -4.06 9.33 -1.43
CA LEU A 98 -2.94 10.28 -1.36
C LEU A 98 -3.25 11.54 -0.55
N ASP A 99 -4.53 11.94 -0.45
CA ASP A 99 -4.94 13.10 0.35
C ASP A 99 -4.64 12.92 1.85
N LEU A 100 -4.41 11.68 2.29
CA LEU A 100 -3.97 11.35 3.65
C LEU A 100 -2.47 11.61 3.88
N ARG A 101 -1.71 11.93 2.82
CA ARG A 101 -0.28 12.26 2.84
C ARG A 101 0.58 11.22 3.61
N PRO A 102 0.56 9.93 3.22
CA PRO A 102 1.50 8.95 3.78
C PRO A 102 2.94 9.39 3.50
N GLU A 103 3.91 8.91 4.29
CA GLU A 103 5.32 9.26 4.02
C GLU A 103 5.78 8.76 2.64
N MET A 104 5.24 7.61 2.21
CA MET A 104 5.52 7.01 0.91
C MET A 104 4.25 6.51 0.20
N ALA A 105 4.31 6.44 -1.12
CA ALA A 105 3.30 5.76 -1.92
C ALA A 105 3.96 5.03 -3.09
N SER A 106 3.46 3.84 -3.43
CA SER A 106 3.94 3.14 -4.62
C SER A 106 3.51 3.90 -5.88
N PHE A 107 4.35 3.88 -6.92
CA PHE A 107 4.11 4.65 -8.13
C PHE A 107 4.65 3.94 -9.38
N SER A 108 3.76 3.21 -10.05
CA SER A 108 4.10 2.50 -11.28
C SER A 108 4.22 3.46 -12.47
N THR A 109 5.42 3.57 -13.02
CA THR A 109 5.77 4.55 -14.07
C THR A 109 5.51 4.08 -15.51
N GLY A 110 4.77 2.98 -15.69
CA GLY A 110 4.40 2.48 -17.01
C GLY A 110 3.51 1.24 -16.97
N SER A 111 2.96 0.88 -18.13
CA SER A 111 2.09 -0.30 -18.29
C SER A 111 2.90 -1.57 -18.51
N VAL A 112 2.38 -2.71 -18.02
CA VAL A 112 2.97 -4.04 -18.24
C VAL A 112 1.89 -5.12 -18.32
N ASN A 113 2.20 -6.25 -18.96
CA ASN A 113 1.32 -7.42 -18.95
C ASN A 113 1.37 -8.13 -17.59
N PHE A 114 0.20 -8.40 -17.01
CA PHE A 114 -0.02 -9.29 -15.88
C PHE A 114 -0.66 -10.61 -16.35
N PRO A 115 -0.67 -11.67 -15.52
CA PRO A 115 -1.13 -13.00 -15.95
C PRO A 115 -2.54 -13.05 -16.57
N THR A 116 -3.44 -12.15 -16.16
CA THR A 116 -4.84 -12.16 -16.59
C THR A 116 -5.30 -10.83 -17.24
N GLY A 117 -4.38 -9.93 -17.57
CA GLY A 117 -4.74 -8.62 -18.12
C GLY A 117 -3.58 -7.63 -18.15
N ILE A 118 -3.86 -6.39 -18.55
CA ILE A 118 -2.86 -5.31 -18.57
C ILE A 118 -2.90 -4.60 -17.22
N TYR A 119 -1.72 -4.45 -16.61
CA TYR A 119 -1.54 -3.52 -15.50
C TYR A 119 -1.25 -2.14 -16.10
N ASP A 120 -2.31 -1.37 -16.26
CA ASP A 120 -2.28 -0.16 -17.08
C ASP A 120 -1.90 1.09 -16.27
N ASN A 121 -0.86 1.80 -16.72
CA ASN A 121 -0.43 3.10 -16.24
C ASN A 121 -0.07 3.97 -17.46
N PRO A 122 -1.07 4.56 -18.13
CA PRO A 122 -0.87 5.43 -19.29
C PRO A 122 0.07 6.61 -18.96
N PRO A 123 0.91 7.06 -19.92
CA PRO A 123 1.88 8.13 -19.66
C PRO A 123 1.29 9.43 -19.13
N ASP A 124 0.10 9.83 -19.59
CA ASP A 124 -0.61 11.04 -19.14
C ASP A 124 -1.03 10.93 -17.67
N VAL A 125 -1.53 9.75 -17.26
CA VAL A 125 -1.84 9.46 -15.85
C VAL A 125 -0.56 9.47 -15.00
N VAL A 126 0.52 8.87 -15.49
CA VAL A 126 1.82 8.87 -14.78
C VAL A 126 2.30 10.32 -14.61
N GLU A 127 2.31 11.13 -15.66
CA GLU A 127 2.76 12.53 -15.54
C GLU A 127 1.90 13.36 -14.58
N ASP A 128 0.57 13.26 -14.67
CA ASP A 128 -0.35 13.98 -13.80
C ASP A 128 -0.13 13.59 -12.33
N LYS A 129 -0.05 12.29 -12.04
CA LYS A 129 0.03 11.77 -10.68
C LYS A 129 1.42 11.91 -10.07
N ALA A 130 2.47 11.91 -10.88
CA ALA A 130 3.80 12.29 -10.42
C ALA A 130 3.82 13.73 -9.86
N ARG A 131 3.17 14.69 -10.55
CA ARG A 131 3.05 16.07 -10.05
C ARG A 131 2.25 16.11 -8.74
N GLN A 132 1.11 15.42 -8.67
CA GLN A 132 0.30 15.35 -7.46
C GLN A 132 1.08 14.78 -6.25
N ILE A 133 1.82 13.68 -6.44
CA ILE A 133 2.63 13.06 -5.38
C ILE A 133 3.69 14.03 -4.85
N LEU A 134 4.39 14.73 -5.75
CA LEU A 134 5.40 15.73 -5.39
C LEU A 134 4.78 16.92 -4.66
N ASP A 135 3.65 17.44 -5.14
CA ASP A 135 2.93 18.57 -4.53
C ASP A 135 2.44 18.26 -3.10
N LEU A 136 2.07 16.99 -2.86
CA LEU A 136 1.65 16.52 -1.53
C LEU A 136 2.83 16.22 -0.59
N GLY A 137 4.08 16.27 -1.09
CA GLY A 137 5.28 15.95 -0.31
C GLY A 137 5.45 14.46 -0.01
N ILE A 138 4.81 13.60 -0.80
CA ILE A 138 4.86 12.13 -0.64
C ILE A 138 6.08 11.61 -1.39
N LYS A 139 6.86 10.70 -0.78
CA LYS A 139 7.99 10.07 -1.45
C LYS A 139 7.51 8.89 -2.31
N PRO A 140 7.66 8.93 -3.66
CA PRO A 140 7.31 7.79 -4.50
C PRO A 140 8.29 6.62 -4.36
N GLU A 141 7.79 5.40 -4.53
CA GLU A 141 8.56 4.16 -4.78
C GLU A 141 8.17 3.52 -6.12
#